data_AF-A0A226Q608-F1
#
_entry.id   AF-A0A226Q608-F1
#
_cell.length_a   1.000
_cell.length_b   1.000
_cell.length_c   1.000
_cell.angle_alpha   90.00
_cell.angle_beta   90.00
_cell.angle_gamma   90.00
#
_symmetry.space_group_name_H-M   'P 1'
#
loop_
_entity.id
_entity.type
_entity.pdbx_description
1 polymer ?
#
loop_
_entity_poly.entity_id
_entity_poly.type
_entity_poly.pdbx_seq_one_letter_code
_entity_poly.pdbx_strand_id
1 'polypeptide(L)'
;MYKVSQFNVPFKRGGIYFLYNSHTGAFVKLSEEYRESIRKINQGRFNEVPDKHLDDLKAAGFVVEKSKDEIGLYKYLINLYRFGNSSFGLTIATTLQCNFRCPYCYEKHEDEYLYTCNMKS
;
A
#
# COMPACT_ATOMS: atom_id res chain seq x y z
N MET A 1 6.52 24.86 6.04
CA MET A 1 5.08 24.88 6.37
C MET A 1 4.53 23.48 6.15
N TYR A 2 3.73 22.93 7.07
CA TYR A 2 3.31 21.52 7.05
C TYR A 2 1.82 21.35 6.72
N LYS A 3 1.42 20.15 6.29
CA LYS A 3 0.03 19.72 6.07
C LYS A 3 -0.18 18.30 6.58
N VAL A 4 -1.43 17.95 6.85
CA VAL A 4 -1.81 16.55 7.12
C VAL A 4 -1.65 15.74 5.84
N SER A 5 -1.06 14.54 5.94
CA SER A 5 -0.89 13.64 4.79
C SER A 5 -2.24 13.23 4.20
N GLN A 6 -2.31 13.20 2.86
CA GLN A 6 -3.49 12.71 2.13
C GLN A 6 -3.72 11.20 2.26
N PHE A 7 -2.69 10.46 2.71
CA PHE A 7 -2.75 9.01 2.92
C PHE A 7 -3.23 8.62 4.33
N ASN A 8 -3.61 9.61 5.13
CA ASN A 8 -4.17 9.35 6.45
C ASN A 8 -5.61 8.85 6.35
N VAL A 9 -5.87 7.73 7.02
CA VAL A 9 -7.17 7.10 7.17
C VAL A 9 -7.55 7.13 8.65
N PRO A 10 -8.31 8.15 9.10
CA PRO A 10 -8.80 8.21 10.47
C PRO A 10 -10.00 7.26 10.65
N PHE A 11 -10.07 6.57 11.78
CA PHE A 11 -11.26 5.80 12.13
C PHE A 11 -11.47 5.71 13.64
N LYS A 12 -12.70 5.38 14.05
CA LYS A 12 -13.11 5.30 15.45
C LYS A 12 -13.71 3.94 15.76
N ARG A 13 -13.30 3.32 16.86
CA ARG A 13 -13.86 2.05 17.34
C ARG A 13 -13.93 2.03 18.86
N GLY A 14 -15.11 1.72 19.42
CA GLY A 14 -15.30 1.67 20.87
C GLY A 14 -14.95 2.97 21.59
N GLY A 15 -15.25 4.13 20.98
CA GLY A 15 -14.89 5.45 21.53
C GLY A 15 -13.43 5.87 21.32
N ILE A 16 -12.56 4.96 20.90
CA ILE A 16 -11.14 5.21 20.68
C ILE A 16 -10.90 5.68 19.24
N TYR A 17 -10.04 6.68 19.08
CA TYR A 17 -9.63 7.22 17.79
C TYR A 17 -8.31 6.57 17.35
N PHE A 18 -8.26 6.19 16.09
CA PHE A 18 -7.09 5.62 15.45
C PHE A 18 -6.73 6.43 14.21
N LEU A 19 -5.45 6.37 13.85
CA LEU A 19 -4.93 6.93 12.62
C LEU A 19 -4.03 5.91 11.96
N TYR A 20 -4.35 5.59 10.71
CA TYR A 20 -3.53 4.77 9.84
C TYR A 20 -2.99 5.63 8.70
N ASN A 21 -1.73 5.46 8.31
CA ASN A 21 -1.19 6.07 7.11
C ASN A 21 -0.92 4.98 6.07
N SER A 22 -1.63 5.03 4.94
CA SER A 22 -1.55 3.98 3.92
C SER A 22 -0.24 3.99 3.12
N HIS A 23 0.57 5.05 3.23
CA HIS A 23 1.86 5.16 2.54
C HIS A 23 3.01 4.62 3.39
N THR A 24 3.09 4.97 4.66
CA THR A 24 4.15 4.51 5.59
C THR A 24 3.78 3.23 6.32
N GLY A 25 2.50 2.86 6.34
CA GLY A 25 1.98 1.74 7.14
C GLY A 25 1.85 2.06 8.63
N ALA A 26 2.13 3.29 9.06
CA ALA A 26 2.04 3.69 10.46
C ALA A 26 0.60 3.55 10.98
N PHE A 27 0.44 2.94 12.15
CA PHE A 27 -0.84 2.71 12.79
C PHE A 27 -0.78 3.07 14.27
N VAL A 28 -1.57 4.05 14.69
CA VAL A 28 -1.53 4.57 16.06
C VAL A 28 -2.93 4.76 16.64
N LYS A 29 -3.04 4.54 17.96
CA LYS A 29 -4.13 5.08 18.77
C LYS A 29 -3.82 6.55 19.05
N LEU A 30 -4.77 7.43 18.79
CA LEU A 30 -4.62 8.85 19.05
C LEU A 30 -5.10 9.22 20.46
N SER A 31 -4.27 9.94 21.20
CA SER A 31 -4.71 10.70 22.38
C SER A 31 -5.43 11.98 21.96
N GLU A 32 -6.13 12.62 22.91
CA GLU A 32 -6.80 13.91 22.66
C GLU A 32 -5.80 15.00 22.26
N GLU A 33 -4.61 15.01 22.88
CA GLU A 33 -3.56 15.99 22.63
C GLU A 33 -3.02 15.92 21.19
N TYR A 34 -2.78 14.72 20.65
CA TYR A 34 -2.35 14.56 19.26
C TYR A 34 -3.48 14.84 18.28
N ARG A 35 -4.73 14.54 18.63
CA ARG A 35 -5.90 14.93 17.81
C ARG A 35 -6.00 16.44 17.67
N GLU A 36 -5.82 17.17 18.76
CA GLU A 36 -5.82 18.63 18.74
C GLU A 36 -4.68 19.17 17.88
N SER A 37 -3.50 18.57 18.01
CA SER A 37 -2.31 18.93 17.24
C SER A 37 -2.55 18.76 15.73
N ILE A 38 -3.12 17.62 15.32
CA ILE A 38 -3.48 17.37 13.92
C ILE A 38 -4.54 18.38 13.44
N ARG A 39 -5.55 18.70 14.27
CA ARG A 39 -6.58 19.69 13.93
C ARG A 39 -5.97 21.07 13.68
N LYS A 40 -5.07 21.53 14.55
CA LYS A 40 -4.33 22.80 14.38
C LYS A 40 -3.51 22.81 13.10
N ILE A 41 -2.78 21.73 12.81
CA ILE A 41 -1.99 21.61 11.57
C ILE A 41 -2.90 21.71 10.33
N ASN A 42 -4.05 21.04 10.35
CA ASN A 42 -5.01 21.09 9.24
C ASN A 42 -5.59 22.50 9.02
N GLN A 43 -5.70 23.30 10.09
CA GLN A 43 -6.09 24.71 10.04
C GLN A 43 -4.94 25.66 9.67
N GLY A 44 -3.73 25.14 9.39
CA GLY A 44 -2.55 25.94 9.10
C GLY A 44 -1.87 26.54 10.34
N ARG A 45 -2.32 26.21 11.54
CA ARG A 45 -1.81 26.71 12.84
C ARG A 45 -0.71 25.83 13.41
N PHE A 46 0.24 25.40 12.57
CA PHE A 46 1.31 24.48 12.98
C PHE A 46 2.28 25.08 14.00
N ASN A 47 2.42 26.40 14.05
CA ASN A 47 3.24 27.11 15.05
C ASN A 47 2.69 26.99 16.50
N GLU A 48 1.44 26.53 16.66
CA GLU A 48 0.80 26.35 17.96
C GLU A 48 0.82 24.89 18.45
N VAL A 49 1.58 24.04 17.76
CA VAL A 49 1.74 22.62 18.06
C VAL A 49 3.11 22.43 18.72
N PRO A 50 3.21 21.65 19.82
CA PRO A 50 4.50 21.34 20.43
C PRO A 50 5.44 20.67 19.42
N ASP A 51 6.72 21.07 19.41
CA ASP A 51 7.71 20.55 18.47
C ASP A 51 7.79 19.02 18.49
N LYS A 52 7.74 18.43 19.70
CA LYS A 52 7.71 16.97 19.87
C LYS A 52 6.55 16.32 19.11
N HIS A 53 5.33 16.89 19.18
CA HIS A 53 4.18 16.32 18.46
C HIS A 53 4.38 16.41 16.95
N LEU A 54 4.93 17.54 16.49
CA LEU A 54 5.21 17.73 15.08
C LEU A 54 6.27 16.73 14.59
N ASP A 55 7.33 16.51 15.36
CA ASP A 55 8.39 15.55 15.05
C ASP A 55 7.87 14.12 15.02
N ASP A 56 7.10 13.70 16.03
CA ASP A 56 6.48 12.37 16.07
C ASP A 56 5.55 12.15 14.87
N LEU A 57 4.70 13.13 14.55
CA LEU A 57 3.75 13.05 13.44
C LEU A 57 4.45 13.04 12.07
N LYS A 58 5.56 13.78 11.92
CA LYS A 58 6.38 13.76 10.70
C LYS A 58 7.10 12.42 10.55
N ALA A 59 7.73 11.93 11.63
CA ALA A 59 8.47 10.67 11.63
C ALA A 59 7.58 9.48 11.26
N ALA A 60 6.34 9.46 11.73
CA ALA A 60 5.36 8.44 11.37
C ALA A 60 4.71 8.65 9.98
N GLY A 61 4.91 9.81 9.35
CA GLY A 61 4.35 10.15 8.03
C GLY A 61 2.93 10.70 8.05
N PHE A 62 2.34 10.95 9.23
CA PHE A 62 1.00 11.53 9.35
C PHE A 62 0.96 13.01 8.94
N VAL A 63 2.09 13.72 9.06
CA VAL A 63 2.24 15.12 8.67
C VAL A 63 3.42 15.23 7.71
N VAL A 64 3.26 16.02 6.66
CA VAL A 64 4.28 16.22 5.61
C VAL A 64 4.47 17.70 5.32
N GLU A 65 5.55 18.05 4.64
CA GLU A 65 5.72 19.40 4.11
C GLU A 65 4.60 19.75 3.14
N LYS A 66 4.13 21.01 3.20
CA LYS A 66 3.04 21.51 2.35
C LYS A 66 3.41 21.47 0.87
N SER A 67 4.69 21.67 0.56
CA SER A 67 5.30 21.58 -0.77
C SER A 67 5.32 20.16 -1.35
N LYS A 68 5.18 19.12 -0.51
CA LYS A 68 5.27 17.73 -0.96
C LYS A 68 4.03 17.33 -1.76
N ASP A 69 4.23 17.02 -3.04
CA ASP A 69 3.23 16.36 -3.87
C ASP A 69 3.29 14.84 -3.67
N GLU A 70 2.55 14.38 -2.67
CA GLU A 70 2.46 12.97 -2.28
C GLU A 70 1.95 12.07 -3.42
N ILE A 71 0.94 12.52 -4.16
CA ILE A 71 0.35 11.75 -5.25
C ILE A 71 1.27 11.75 -6.47
N GLY A 72 1.88 12.89 -6.79
CA GLY A 72 2.87 13.00 -7.86
C GLY A 72 4.07 12.08 -7.64
N LEU A 73 4.62 12.07 -6.42
CA LEU A 73 5.72 11.16 -6.08
C LEU A 73 5.31 9.69 -6.25
N TYR A 74 4.12 9.31 -5.78
CA TYR A 74 3.65 7.93 -5.91
C TYR A 74 3.42 7.53 -7.38
N LYS A 75 2.82 8.41 -8.19
CA LYS A 75 2.66 8.22 -9.65
C LYS A 75 4.01 8.08 -10.34
N TYR A 76 4.98 8.91 -9.98
CA TYR A 76 6.34 8.84 -10.51
C TYR A 76 6.98 7.49 -10.21
N LEU A 77 6.94 7.02 -8.96
CA LEU A 77 7.48 5.73 -8.56
C LEU A 77 6.81 4.58 -9.31
N ILE A 78 5.48 4.58 -9.40
CA ILE A 78 4.73 3.55 -10.16
C ILE A 78 5.19 3.51 -11.62
N ASN A 79 5.30 4.67 -12.27
CA ASN A 79 5.71 4.73 -13.67
C ASN A 79 7.17 4.26 -13.83
N LEU A 80 8.04 4.62 -12.89
CA LEU A 80 9.43 4.16 -12.88
C LEU A 80 9.51 2.63 -12.78
N TYR A 81 8.71 2.00 -11.91
CA TYR A 81 8.68 0.53 -11.80
C TYR A 81 8.00 -0.17 -12.98
N ARG A 82 6.95 0.42 -13.56
CA ARG A 82 6.18 -0.20 -14.66
C ARG A 82 6.90 -0.09 -16.01
N PHE A 83 7.55 1.03 -16.25
CA PHE A 83 8.14 1.35 -17.56
C PHE A 83 9.67 1.43 -17.51
N GLY A 84 10.26 1.27 -16.33
CA GLY A 84 11.72 1.19 -16.16
C GLY A 84 12.27 -0.08 -16.80
N ASN A 85 13.45 0.05 -17.38
CA ASN A 85 14.21 -1.05 -17.99
C ASN A 85 15.40 -1.47 -17.11
N SER A 86 15.39 -1.10 -15.83
CA SER A 86 16.47 -1.40 -14.87
C SER A 86 16.53 -2.88 -14.50
N SER A 87 15.52 -3.67 -14.85
CA SER A 87 15.48 -5.11 -14.63
C SER A 87 14.73 -5.82 -15.76
N PHE A 88 15.12 -7.07 -16.03
CA PHE A 88 14.44 -7.94 -16.98
C PHE A 88 13.85 -9.13 -16.21
N GLY A 89 12.51 -9.22 -16.18
CA GLY A 89 11.80 -10.34 -15.57
C GLY A 89 11.49 -11.41 -16.62
N LEU A 90 12.11 -12.58 -16.50
CA LEU A 90 11.79 -13.76 -17.30
C LEU A 90 11.25 -14.86 -16.38
N THR A 91 10.04 -15.35 -16.68
CA THR A 91 9.47 -16.53 -16.02
C THR A 91 9.49 -17.69 -17.01
N ILE A 92 10.10 -18.81 -16.63
CA ILE A 92 10.16 -20.02 -17.44
C ILE A 92 9.30 -21.09 -16.75
N ALA A 93 8.13 -21.39 -17.33
CA ALA A 93 7.36 -22.57 -16.97
C ALA A 93 7.85 -23.75 -17.82
N THR A 94 8.65 -24.64 -17.24
CA THR A 94 9.22 -25.79 -17.96
C THR A 94 8.17 -26.81 -18.36
N THR A 95 7.04 -26.85 -17.64
CA THR A 95 5.85 -27.65 -17.94
C THR A 95 4.60 -26.97 -17.37
N LEU A 96 3.45 -27.17 -18.04
CA LEU A 96 2.13 -26.79 -17.52
C LEU A 96 1.38 -27.99 -16.89
N GLN A 97 2.03 -29.17 -16.83
CA GLN A 97 1.47 -30.37 -16.24
C GLN A 97 1.54 -30.31 -14.71
N CYS A 98 0.66 -29.50 -14.11
CA CYS A 98 0.50 -29.42 -12.66
C CYS A 98 -0.31 -30.62 -12.14
N ASN A 99 0.18 -31.29 -11.09
CA ASN A 99 -0.49 -32.41 -10.42
C ASN A 99 -1.56 -31.98 -9.40
N PHE A 100 -1.74 -30.68 -9.21
CA PHE A 100 -2.83 -30.11 -8.41
C PHE A 100 -4.01 -29.70 -9.32
N ARG A 101 -5.20 -29.63 -8.73
CA ARG A 101 -6.45 -29.22 -9.41
C ARG A 101 -7.06 -28.04 -8.65
N CYS A 102 -6.30 -26.97 -8.52
CA CYS A 102 -6.70 -25.81 -7.73
C CYS A 102 -7.92 -25.14 -8.38
N PRO A 103 -9.03 -24.90 -7.66
CA PRO A 103 -10.26 -24.35 -8.24
C PRO A 103 -10.12 -22.90 -8.74
N TYR A 104 -9.03 -22.23 -8.37
CA TYR A 104 -8.69 -20.87 -8.81
C TYR A 104 -7.60 -20.84 -9.90
N CYS A 105 -7.12 -22.02 -10.35
CA CYS A 105 -6.12 -22.09 -11.41
C CYS A 105 -6.78 -21.77 -12.76
N TYR A 106 -6.21 -20.83 -13.50
CA TYR A 106 -6.68 -20.50 -14.84
C TYR A 106 -6.13 -21.44 -15.92
N GLU A 107 -5.09 -22.21 -15.59
CA GLU A 107 -4.45 -23.13 -16.53
C GLU A 107 -5.36 -24.34 -16.77
N LYS A 108 -5.49 -24.73 -18.04
CA LYS A 108 -6.20 -25.96 -18.39
C LYS A 108 -5.36 -27.14 -17.96
N HIS A 109 -5.91 -27.95 -17.07
CA HIS A 109 -5.29 -29.20 -16.67
C HIS A 109 -5.67 -30.28 -17.69
N GLU A 110 -4.73 -30.66 -18.56
CA GLU A 110 -4.91 -31.77 -19.49
C GLU A 110 -4.45 -33.08 -18.84
N ASP A 111 -5.37 -34.05 -18.76
CA ASP A 111 -5.09 -35.41 -18.31
C ASP A 111 -4.63 -36.24 -19.53
N GLU A 112 -3.39 -36.02 -19.97
CA GLU A 112 -2.86 -36.53 -21.24
C GLU A 112 -2.67 -38.08 -21.29
N TYR A 113 -2.93 -38.79 -20.19
CA TYR A 113 -2.69 -40.23 -20.08
C TYR A 113 -3.81 -41.14 -20.62
N LEU A 114 -4.95 -40.61 -21.10
CA LEU A 114 -6.10 -41.43 -21.53
C LEU A 114 -6.59 -41.20 -22.97
N TYR A 115 -5.92 -40.39 -23.80
CA TYR A 115 -6.38 -40.14 -25.17
C TYR A 115 -5.70 -41.06 -26.21
N THR A 116 -6.38 -42.19 -26.46
CA THR A 116 -6.42 -42.96 -27.73
C THR A 116 -5.23 -43.88 -28.10
N CYS A 117 -5.17 -45.05 -27.48
CA CYS A 117 -4.81 -46.28 -28.22
C CYS A 117 -6.01 -46.66 -29.10
N ASN A 118 -6.12 -46.08 -30.29
CA ASN A 118 -7.02 -46.57 -31.32
C ASN A 118 -6.41 -47.84 -31.93
N MET A 119 -6.67 -49.00 -31.31
CA MET A 119 -6.46 -50.29 -31.95
C MET A 119 -7.45 -50.39 -33.13
N LYS A 120 -6.98 -50.07 -34.34
CA LYS A 120 -7.70 -50.42 -35.57
C LYS A 120 -7.61 -51.94 -35.73
N SER A 121 -8.75 -52.62 -35.57
CA SER A 121 -8.99 -54.00 -36.02
C SER A 121 -9.08 -54.07 -37.54
#